data_AF-A0A509LBA6-F1
#
_entry.id   AF-A0A509LBA6-F1
#
_cell.length_a   1.000
_cell.length_b   1.000
_cell.length_c   1.000
_cell.angle_alpha   90.00
_cell.angle_beta   90.00
_cell.angle_gamma   90.00
#
_symmetry.space_group_name_H-M   'P 1'
#
loop_
_entity.id
_entity.type
_entity.pdbx_description
1 polymer ?
#
loop_
_entity_poly.entity_id
_entity_poly.type
_entity_poly.pdbx_seq_one_letter_code
_entity_poly.pdbx_strand_id
1 'polypeptide(L)'
;MKRFNRVLPLAVFIWIIMGIFISGYALAGGVPPCIAERNIDKLIASEAALTDFSCTFKKFEGTEVLHFNVAIKNVSNNPQRFRVHIFLDNGKAVGGLIPRKTKGGLVEPGQTASFEYPVNGMIGLPGEILLKISTVTP
;
A
#
# COMPACT_ATOMS: atom_id res chain seq x y z
N MET A 1 70.91 -0.39 -18.49
CA MET A 1 71.48 -0.86 -17.20
C MET A 1 70.65 -0.22 -16.08
N LYS A 2 69.87 -1.02 -15.31
CA LYS A 2 70.02 -1.24 -13.83
C LYS A 2 70.18 0.08 -13.04
N ARG A 3 69.36 0.53 -12.06
CA ARG A 3 68.61 -0.10 -10.94
C ARG A 3 67.68 0.99 -10.32
N PHE A 4 66.43 0.71 -9.92
CA PHE A 4 65.96 0.50 -8.52
C PHE A 4 66.55 1.53 -7.50
N ASN A 5 65.81 2.28 -6.67
CA ASN A 5 64.74 1.84 -5.76
C ASN A 5 64.12 3.00 -4.92
N ARG A 6 62.83 2.85 -4.55
CA ARG A 6 62.12 3.25 -3.30
C ARG A 6 62.18 4.71 -2.79
N VAL A 7 61.03 5.42 -2.80
CA VAL A 7 60.27 5.79 -1.58
C VAL A 7 58.77 5.97 -1.96
N LEU A 8 57.92 5.19 -1.29
CA LEU A 8 56.48 5.34 -0.99
C LEU A 8 55.70 6.55 -1.55
N PRO A 9 54.51 6.32 -2.13
CA PRO A 9 53.35 7.13 -1.75
C PRO A 9 52.13 6.23 -1.51
N LEU A 10 52.11 5.54 -0.37
CA LEU A 10 50.97 4.72 0.07
C LEU A 10 49.94 5.50 0.91
N ALA A 11 50.06 6.84 0.96
CA ALA A 11 49.31 7.67 1.91
C ALA A 11 48.21 8.56 1.28
N VAL A 12 47.99 8.52 -0.04
CA VAL A 12 47.04 9.42 -0.71
C VAL A 12 45.75 8.71 -1.16
N PHE A 13 45.70 7.38 -1.17
CA PHE A 13 44.55 6.62 -1.65
C PHE A 13 43.47 6.32 -0.59
N ILE A 14 43.69 6.70 0.68
CA ILE A 14 42.80 6.32 1.80
C ILE A 14 41.68 7.36 2.07
N TRP A 15 41.69 8.53 1.41
CA TRP A 15 40.69 9.58 1.67
C TRP A 15 39.50 9.64 0.69
N ILE A 16 39.41 8.75 -0.31
CA ILE A 16 38.34 8.80 -1.34
C ILE A 16 37.16 7.83 -1.04
N ILE A 17 37.27 6.95 -0.04
CA ILE A 17 36.27 5.88 0.21
C ILE A 17 35.34 6.17 1.41
N MET A 18 35.29 7.40 1.91
CA MET A 18 34.49 7.77 3.09
C MET A 18 33.54 8.94 2.81
N GLY A 19 32.70 8.81 1.78
CA GLY A 19 31.79 9.89 1.40
C GLY A 19 30.51 9.51 0.66
N ILE A 20 30.14 8.22 0.60
CA ILE A 20 28.88 7.80 -0.03
C ILE A 20 28.21 6.76 0.86
N PHE A 21 27.53 7.19 1.91
CA PHE A 21 26.43 6.43 2.53
C PHE A 21 25.56 7.40 3.33
N ILE A 22 25.04 8.43 2.66
CA ILE A 22 23.82 9.09 3.16
C ILE A 22 22.69 8.17 2.74
N SER A 23 22.32 7.28 3.66
CA SER A 23 21.20 6.38 3.54
C SER A 23 19.93 7.20 3.32
N GLY A 24 19.44 7.20 2.08
CA GLY A 24 18.12 7.66 1.72
C GLY A 24 17.08 6.69 2.26
N TYR A 25 16.82 6.73 3.56
CA TYR A 25 15.54 6.27 4.08
C TYR A 25 14.53 7.36 3.77
N ALA A 26 13.96 7.29 2.58
CA ALA A 26 12.66 7.91 2.34
C ALA A 26 11.73 7.30 3.40
N LEU A 27 11.41 8.08 4.44
CA LEU A 27 10.25 7.82 5.28
C LEU A 27 9.08 7.89 4.32
N ALA A 28 8.62 6.72 3.86
CA ALA A 28 7.37 6.58 3.18
C ALA A 28 6.34 7.29 4.07
N GLY A 29 5.78 8.39 3.57
CA GLY A 29 4.67 9.12 4.20
C GLY A 29 3.40 8.27 4.14
N GLY A 30 3.48 7.06 4.70
CA GLY A 30 2.39 6.13 4.80
C GLY A 30 1.40 6.62 5.84
N VAL A 31 0.15 6.75 5.43
CA VAL A 31 -0.96 6.90 6.35
C VAL A 31 -0.89 5.72 7.33
N PRO A 32 -0.97 5.96 8.66
CA PRO A 32 -0.86 4.89 9.62
C PRO A 32 -1.91 3.80 9.38
N PRO A 33 -1.57 2.53 9.61
CA PRO A 33 -2.51 1.43 9.45
C PRO A 33 -3.69 1.59 10.43
N CYS A 34 -4.87 1.18 9.97
CA CYS A 34 -6.12 1.30 10.73
C CYS A 34 -6.08 0.64 12.10
N ILE A 35 -5.50 -0.55 12.12
CA ILE A 35 -5.37 -1.42 13.26
C ILE A 35 -4.06 -2.17 13.09
N ALA A 36 -3.62 -2.87 14.14
CA ALA A 36 -2.45 -3.74 14.01
C ALA A 36 -2.70 -4.78 12.91
N GLU A 37 -1.70 -5.00 12.05
CA GLU A 37 -1.79 -5.95 10.90
C GLU A 37 -2.27 -7.35 11.32
N ARG A 38 -1.91 -7.81 12.52
CA ARG A 38 -2.35 -9.08 13.11
C ARG A 38 -3.88 -9.19 13.35
N ASN A 39 -4.59 -8.07 13.35
CA ASN A 39 -6.04 -8.00 13.54
C ASN A 39 -6.78 -7.85 12.20
N ILE A 40 -6.07 -7.98 11.06
CA ILE A 40 -6.64 -7.89 9.72
C ILE A 40 -6.56 -9.26 9.06
N ASP A 41 -7.69 -9.94 8.96
CA ASP A 41 -7.80 -11.16 8.17
C ASP A 41 -7.98 -10.81 6.69
N LYS A 42 -7.13 -11.38 5.83
CA LYS A 42 -7.08 -11.04 4.41
C LYS A 42 -7.42 -12.24 3.54
N LEU A 43 -8.48 -12.12 2.76
CA LEU A 43 -8.88 -13.08 1.73
C LEU A 43 -8.77 -12.40 0.36
N ILE A 44 -7.61 -12.54 -0.29
CA ILE A 44 -7.29 -11.83 -1.53
C ILE A 44 -7.21 -12.85 -2.68
N ALA A 45 -7.94 -12.58 -3.76
CA ALA A 45 -7.85 -13.36 -4.99
C ALA A 45 -6.43 -13.33 -5.58
N SER A 46 -6.01 -14.43 -6.21
CA SER A 46 -4.67 -14.59 -6.79
C SER A 46 -4.28 -13.53 -7.82
N GLU A 47 -5.26 -12.90 -8.45
CA GLU A 47 -5.14 -11.89 -9.49
C GLU A 47 -4.93 -10.47 -8.93
N ALA A 48 -5.05 -10.30 -7.61
CA ALA A 48 -4.95 -9.04 -6.91
C ALA A 48 -3.76 -9.04 -5.94
N ALA A 49 -3.04 -7.91 -5.89
CA ALA A 49 -2.10 -7.63 -4.81
C ALA A 49 -2.54 -6.36 -4.07
N LEU A 50 -2.71 -6.46 -2.76
CA LEU A 50 -3.00 -5.31 -1.91
C LEU A 50 -1.74 -4.47 -1.75
N THR A 51 -1.81 -3.21 -2.20
CA THR A 51 -0.67 -2.27 -2.17
C THR A 51 -0.79 -1.23 -1.06
N ASP A 52 -2.01 -0.85 -0.69
CA ASP A 52 -2.28 0.01 0.46
C ASP A 52 -3.60 -0.40 1.12
N PHE A 53 -3.60 -0.37 2.45
CA PHE A 53 -4.79 -0.51 3.28
C PHE A 53 -4.61 0.34 4.54
N SER A 54 -5.22 1.51 4.51
CA SER A 54 -5.11 2.53 5.56
C SER A 54 -6.47 3.14 5.85
N CYS A 55 -6.59 3.92 6.93
CA CYS A 55 -7.81 4.68 7.18
C CYS A 55 -7.58 5.96 7.94
N THR A 56 -8.54 6.84 7.78
CA THR A 56 -8.55 8.17 8.37
C THR A 56 -9.96 8.54 8.77
N PHE A 57 -10.11 9.18 9.92
CA PHE A 57 -11.36 9.89 10.22
C PHE A 57 -11.40 11.21 9.44
N LYS A 58 -12.48 11.42 8.69
CA LYS A 58 -12.76 12.68 7.99
C LYS A 58 -14.10 13.21 8.42
N LYS A 59 -14.21 14.54 8.53
CA LYS A 59 -15.47 15.19 8.85
C LYS A 59 -16.33 15.27 7.59
N PHE A 60 -17.52 14.67 7.63
CA PHE A 60 -18.51 14.71 6.56
C PHE A 60 -19.86 15.14 7.15
N GLU A 61 -20.44 16.23 6.62
CA GLU A 61 -21.73 16.77 7.07
C GLU A 61 -21.85 16.95 8.60
N GLY A 62 -20.76 17.38 9.24
CA GLY A 62 -20.73 17.64 10.68
C GLY A 62 -20.42 16.42 11.55
N THR A 63 -20.34 15.22 10.98
CA THR A 63 -20.05 13.97 11.70
C THR A 63 -18.67 13.43 11.30
N GLU A 64 -17.94 12.80 12.23
CA GLU A 64 -16.72 12.06 11.89
C GLU A 64 -17.08 10.72 11.25
N VAL A 65 -16.53 10.48 10.07
CA VAL A 65 -16.72 9.26 9.28
C VAL A 65 -15.37 8.59 9.16
N LEU A 66 -15.34 7.26 9.33
CA LEU A 66 -14.12 6.49 9.11
C LEU A 66 -14.00 6.17 7.63
N HIS A 67 -12.88 6.52 7.00
CA HIS A 67 -12.64 6.24 5.59
C HIS A 67 -11.52 5.22 5.44
N PHE A 68 -11.81 4.07 4.81
CA PHE A 68 -10.80 3.10 4.43
C PHE A 68 -10.27 3.39 3.03
N ASN A 69 -8.97 3.57 2.89
CA ASN A 69 -8.30 3.62 1.60
C ASN A 69 -7.81 2.21 1.23
N VAL A 70 -8.20 1.75 0.05
CA VAL A 70 -7.81 0.44 -0.46
C VAL A 70 -7.18 0.66 -1.83
N ALA A 71 -5.92 0.27 -1.99
CA ALA A 71 -5.23 0.27 -3.28
C ALA A 71 -4.84 -1.15 -3.70
N ILE A 72 -5.27 -1.55 -4.90
CA ILE A 72 -5.11 -2.91 -5.42
C ILE A 72 -4.37 -2.83 -6.75
N LYS A 73 -3.31 -3.62 -6.87
CA LYS A 73 -2.61 -3.87 -8.12
C LYS A 73 -3.16 -5.13 -8.79
N ASN A 74 -3.47 -5.03 -10.08
CA ASN A 74 -3.75 -6.21 -10.90
C ASN A 74 -2.44 -6.92 -11.21
N VAL A 75 -2.27 -8.14 -10.70
CA VAL A 75 -1.09 -8.99 -10.97
C VAL A 75 -1.37 -10.09 -11.97
N SER A 76 -2.59 -10.15 -12.51
CA SER A 76 -2.96 -11.07 -13.59
C SER A 76 -2.59 -10.51 -14.96
N ASN A 77 -2.70 -11.35 -15.99
CA ASN A 77 -2.43 -11.00 -17.38
C ASN A 77 -3.66 -10.43 -18.12
N ASN A 78 -4.82 -10.35 -17.47
CA ASN A 78 -6.05 -9.85 -18.06
C ASN A 78 -6.50 -8.56 -17.36
N PRO A 79 -7.21 -7.65 -18.03
CA PRO A 79 -7.87 -6.54 -17.36
C PRO A 79 -8.90 -7.05 -16.34
N GLN A 80 -8.88 -6.52 -15.12
CA GLN A 80 -9.70 -7.02 -14.02
C GLN A 80 -10.58 -5.94 -13.40
N ARG A 81 -11.72 -6.38 -12.87
CA ARG A 81 -12.51 -5.59 -11.92
C ARG A 81 -12.52 -6.29 -10.59
N PHE A 82 -12.18 -5.57 -9.53
CA PHE A 82 -12.14 -6.11 -8.19
C PHE A 82 -13.40 -5.72 -7.42
N ARG A 83 -13.88 -6.63 -6.59
CA ARG A 83 -14.87 -6.39 -5.56
C ARG A 83 -14.19 -6.46 -4.21
N VAL A 84 -14.34 -5.38 -3.44
CA VAL A 84 -13.80 -5.23 -2.10
C VAL A 84 -14.95 -5.35 -1.12
N HIS A 85 -14.76 -6.15 -0.08
CA HIS A 85 -15.60 -6.20 1.11
C HIS A 85 -14.72 -6.02 2.34
N ILE A 86 -15.14 -5.12 3.21
CA ILE A 86 -14.51 -4.83 4.50
C ILE A 86 -15.59 -5.11 5.55
N PHE A 87 -15.43 -6.19 6.29
CA PHE A 87 -16.31 -6.53 7.41
C PHE A 87 -15.64 -6.09 8.71
N LEU A 88 -16.42 -5.45 9.57
CA LEU A 88 -15.98 -4.94 10.87
C LEU A 88 -16.59 -5.81 11.98
N ASP A 89 -15.87 -5.93 13.08
CA ASP A 89 -16.28 -6.64 14.30
C ASP A 89 -17.61 -6.16 14.92
N ASN A 90 -17.96 -4.89 14.73
CA ASN A 90 -19.23 -4.31 15.15
C ASN A 90 -20.44 -4.67 14.25
N GLY A 91 -20.27 -5.62 13.33
CA GLY A 91 -21.30 -6.10 12.42
C GLY A 91 -21.55 -5.19 11.20
N LYS A 92 -20.83 -4.07 11.08
CA LYS A 92 -20.89 -3.23 9.87
C LYS A 92 -20.06 -3.84 8.75
N ALA A 93 -20.51 -3.63 7.52
CA ALA A 93 -19.78 -4.01 6.33
C ALA A 93 -19.84 -2.89 5.30
N VAL A 94 -18.70 -2.61 4.67
CA VAL A 94 -18.59 -1.66 3.57
C VAL A 94 -17.77 -2.26 2.44
N GLY A 95 -17.77 -1.61 1.29
CA GLY A 95 -17.03 -2.08 0.14
C GLY A 95 -17.64 -1.62 -1.16
N GLY A 96 -17.17 -2.20 -2.25
CA GLY A 96 -17.63 -1.85 -3.58
C GLY A 96 -16.70 -2.36 -4.66
N LEU A 97 -16.76 -1.73 -5.82
CA LEU A 97 -16.03 -2.17 -7.00
C LEU A 97 -14.86 -1.23 -7.30
N ILE A 98 -13.73 -1.79 -7.73
CA ILE A 98 -12.56 -1.08 -8.24
C ILE A 98 -12.27 -1.55 -9.67
N PRO A 99 -12.40 -0.68 -10.69
CA PRO A 99 -12.95 0.67 -10.60
C PRO A 99 -14.48 0.66 -10.32
N ARG A 100 -14.97 1.74 -9.69
CA ARG A 100 -16.40 1.91 -9.38
C ARG A 100 -17.25 1.96 -10.64
N LYS A 101 -16.76 2.58 -11.71
CA LYS A 101 -17.39 2.65 -13.03
C LYS A 101 -16.46 2.04 -14.08
N THR A 102 -17.01 1.30 -15.04
CA THR A 102 -16.26 0.60 -16.11
C THR A 102 -16.17 1.38 -17.41
N LYS A 103 -16.83 2.54 -17.52
CA LYS A 103 -16.80 3.38 -18.74
C LYS A 103 -15.37 3.82 -19.12
N GLY A 104 -14.48 3.93 -18.13
CA GLY A 104 -13.06 4.26 -18.34
C GLY A 104 -12.14 3.05 -18.51
N GLY A 105 -12.69 1.83 -18.63
CA GLY A 105 -11.93 0.58 -18.66
C GLY A 105 -11.93 -0.17 -17.33
N LEU A 106 -11.21 -1.30 -17.32
CA LEU A 106 -10.93 -2.11 -16.15
C LEU A 106 -9.53 -1.77 -15.60
N VAL A 107 -9.10 -2.43 -14.52
CA VAL A 107 -7.71 -2.31 -14.04
C VAL A 107 -6.83 -3.14 -14.95
N GLU A 108 -5.95 -2.52 -15.71
CA GLU A 108 -5.05 -3.21 -16.65
C GLU A 108 -3.97 -4.04 -15.90
N PRO A 109 -3.38 -5.07 -16.53
CA PRO A 109 -2.26 -5.81 -15.96
C PRO A 109 -1.13 -4.91 -15.46
N GLY A 110 -0.69 -5.12 -14.22
CA GLY A 110 0.34 -4.32 -13.57
C GLY A 110 -0.13 -2.94 -13.06
N GLN A 111 -1.33 -2.49 -13.41
CA GLN A 111 -1.88 -1.22 -12.95
C GLN A 111 -2.37 -1.33 -11.50
N THR A 112 -2.22 -0.22 -10.75
CA THR A 112 -2.81 -0.06 -9.42
C THR A 112 -4.01 0.88 -9.49
N ALA A 113 -5.11 0.49 -8.85
CA ALA A 113 -6.30 1.32 -8.71
C ALA A 113 -6.70 1.37 -7.23
N SER A 114 -7.15 2.54 -6.78
CA SER A 114 -7.55 2.76 -5.40
C SER A 114 -8.97 3.32 -5.28
N PHE A 115 -9.60 3.06 -4.15
CA PHE A 115 -10.88 3.65 -3.79
C PHE A 115 -11.00 3.84 -2.28
N GLU A 116 -11.74 4.86 -1.90
CA GLU A 116 -11.99 5.21 -0.51
C GLU A 116 -13.42 4.81 -0.10
N TYR A 117 -13.54 4.00 0.94
CA TYR A 117 -14.81 3.47 1.44
C TYR A 117 -15.18 4.13 2.79
N PRO A 118 -16.17 5.04 2.80
CA PRO A 118 -16.64 5.68 4.04
C PRO A 118 -17.53 4.75 4.86
N VAL A 119 -17.37 4.78 6.18
CA VAL A 119 -18.18 4.07 7.18
C VAL A 119 -18.76 5.07 8.17
N ASN A 120 -20.07 5.25 8.09
CA ASN A 120 -20.79 6.19 8.96
C ASN A 120 -21.05 5.59 10.35
N GLY A 121 -21.15 6.46 11.36
CA GLY A 121 -21.54 6.09 12.72
C GLY A 121 -20.51 5.19 13.41
N MET A 122 -19.23 5.45 13.19
CA MET A 122 -18.13 4.82 13.92
C MET A 122 -17.77 5.73 15.10
N ILE A 123 -17.70 5.19 16.31
CA ILE A 123 -17.28 5.93 17.52
C ILE A 123 -15.74 5.90 17.67
N GLY A 124 -15.09 4.96 16.97
CA GLY A 124 -13.64 4.77 16.97
C GLY A 124 -13.22 3.75 15.91
N LEU A 125 -11.96 3.35 15.94
CA LEU A 125 -11.42 2.29 15.08
C LEU A 125 -12.07 0.93 15.44
N PRO A 126 -12.27 0.03 14.46
CA PRO A 126 -12.69 -1.35 14.74
C PRO A 126 -11.57 -2.08 15.51
N GLY A 127 -11.91 -3.15 16.25
CA GLY A 127 -10.93 -4.03 16.87
C GLY A 127 -10.34 -5.04 15.90
N GLU A 128 -11.20 -5.60 15.03
CA GLU A 128 -10.85 -6.58 13.99
C GLU A 128 -11.50 -6.23 12.64
N ILE A 129 -10.80 -6.59 11.56
CA ILE A 129 -11.25 -6.39 10.18
C ILE A 129 -11.06 -7.68 9.39
N LEU A 130 -12.09 -8.09 8.65
CA LEU A 130 -11.96 -9.05 7.56
C LEU A 130 -12.01 -8.31 6.21
N LEU A 131 -10.88 -8.27 5.51
CA LEU A 131 -10.74 -7.72 4.17
C LEU A 131 -10.81 -8.84 3.13
N LYS A 132 -11.85 -8.81 2.31
CA LYS A 132 -12.01 -9.73 1.18
C LYS A 132 -11.94 -8.98 -0.14
N ILE A 133 -11.03 -9.41 -1.01
CA ILE A 133 -10.87 -8.90 -2.38
C ILE A 133 -11.06 -10.06 -3.33
N SER A 134 -12.07 -9.96 -4.20
CA SER A 134 -12.35 -10.95 -5.24
C SER A 134 -12.35 -10.32 -6.63
N THR A 135 -11.95 -11.07 -7.64
CA THR A 135 -12.22 -10.70 -9.03
C THR A 135 -13.72 -10.84 -9.32
N VAL A 136 -14.25 -9.91 -10.11
CA VAL A 136 -15.58 -10.05 -10.71
C VAL A 136 -15.33 -10.63 -12.08
N THR A 137 -15.61 -11.92 -12.24
CA THR A 137 -15.56 -12.57 -13.55
C THR A 137 -16.44 -11.77 -14.53
N PRO A 138 -15.95 -11.44 -15.73
CA PRO A 138 -16.77 -10.82 -16.77
C PRO A 138 -17.97 -11.68 -17.15
#